data_AF-A0A0C2GAW3-F1
#
_entry.id   AF-A0A0C2GAW3-F1
#
_cell.length_a   1.000
_cell.length_b   1.000
_cell.length_c   1.000
_cell.angle_alpha   90.00
_cell.angle_beta   90.00
_cell.angle_gamma   90.00
#
_symmetry.space_group_name_H-M   'P 1'
#
loop_
_entity.id
_entity.type
_entity.pdbx_description
1 polymer ?
#
loop_
_entity_poly.entity_id
_entity_poly.type
_entity_poly.pdbx_seq_one_letter_code
_entity_poly.pdbx_strand_id
1 'polypeptide(L)'
;MTGKSHVDDITSYEHNTLIFYVNGRRVEESNVDPKTTLAVYLRDHLHLTGTKIGCNEGGCGACTVMISEINLTNNEIRHYSANACLMPICGVFGKAVTTVEGIGSVVSKRLHPVQERLAITHGSQCGFCTPGFVMAMYSLLRNNPKPTEADINEALQGIAYLP
;
A
#
# COMPACT_ATOMS: atom_id res chain seq x y z
N MET A 1 33.21 14.19 19.39
CA MET A 1 32.91 15.27 18.43
C MET A 1 32.50 14.60 17.13
N THR A 2 31.34 14.76 16.52
CA THR A 2 30.04 15.40 16.78
C THR A 2 29.18 14.96 15.59
N GLY A 3 27.91 14.62 15.82
CA GLY A 3 26.98 14.38 14.70
C GLY A 3 25.97 13.28 14.94
N LYS A 4 25.20 13.36 16.03
CA LYS A 4 23.88 12.70 16.05
C LYS A 4 22.95 13.63 15.30
N SER A 5 22.49 13.18 14.13
CA SER A 5 21.51 13.86 13.29
C SER A 5 20.29 14.23 14.13
N HIS A 6 20.08 15.54 14.30
CA HIS A 6 18.83 16.07 14.81
C HIS A 6 17.69 15.57 13.93
N VAL A 7 16.59 15.19 14.58
CA VAL A 7 15.29 15.13 13.89
C VAL A 7 14.98 16.59 13.57
N ASP A 8 15.06 16.96 12.30
CA ASP A 8 14.88 18.33 11.85
C ASP A 8 13.50 18.86 12.25
N ASP A 9 13.51 20.14 12.64
CA ASP A 9 12.40 20.94 13.12
C ASP A 9 11.23 20.95 12.12
N ILE A 10 10.03 20.58 12.56
CA ILE A 10 8.80 20.49 11.74
C ILE A 10 8.44 21.85 11.08
N THR A 11 9.03 22.95 11.55
CA THR A 11 8.84 24.28 10.98
C THR A 11 9.61 24.56 9.68
N SER A 12 10.54 23.67 9.27
CA SER A 12 11.33 23.85 8.03
C SER A 12 10.63 23.38 6.75
N TYR A 13 9.38 22.90 6.83
CA TYR A 13 8.65 22.45 5.65
C TYR A 13 8.09 23.65 4.87
N GLU A 14 8.51 23.78 3.61
CA GLU A 14 7.77 24.50 2.57
C GLU A 14 6.32 23.99 2.58
N HIS A 15 5.37 24.84 2.96
CA HIS A 15 3.98 24.46 3.31
C HIS A 15 3.17 23.81 2.17
N ASN A 16 3.76 23.68 0.98
CA ASN A 16 3.15 23.14 -0.23
C ASN A 16 3.73 21.78 -0.68
N THR A 17 4.68 21.18 0.04
CA THR A 17 5.28 19.90 -0.38
C THR A 17 4.64 18.71 0.33
N LEU A 18 4.03 17.80 -0.44
CA LEU A 18 3.54 16.52 0.03
C LEU A 18 4.69 15.53 0.14
N ILE A 19 4.88 14.96 1.34
CA ILE A 19 5.97 14.01 1.60
C ILE A 19 5.39 12.72 2.18
N PHE A 20 5.78 11.61 1.57
CA PHE A 20 5.36 10.26 1.98
C PHE A 20 6.38 9.24 1.49
N TYR A 21 6.15 7.96 1.77
CA TYR A 21 7.00 6.88 1.30
C TYR A 21 6.23 5.91 0.43
N VAL A 22 6.87 5.38 -0.60
CA VAL A 22 6.36 4.26 -1.43
C VAL A 22 7.43 3.19 -1.51
N ASN A 23 7.11 1.98 -1.05
CA ASN A 23 8.03 0.82 -1.06
C ASN A 23 9.41 1.15 -0.45
N GLY A 24 9.41 1.90 0.65
CA GLY A 24 10.62 2.33 1.37
C GLY A 24 11.37 3.50 0.74
N ARG A 25 10.92 4.04 -0.40
CA ARG A 25 11.52 5.22 -1.05
C ARG A 25 10.74 6.48 -0.69
N ARG A 26 11.46 7.54 -0.32
CA ARG A 26 10.88 8.86 -0.05
C ARG A 26 10.35 9.46 -1.35
N VAL A 27 9.14 10.02 -1.29
CA VAL A 27 8.50 10.76 -2.37
C VAL A 27 8.22 12.17 -1.85
N GLU A 28 8.57 13.16 -2.66
CA GLU A 28 8.27 14.57 -2.43
C GLU A 28 7.60 15.14 -3.67
N GLU A 29 6.44 15.77 -3.49
CA GLU A 29 5.67 16.36 -4.58
C GLU A 29 5.23 17.78 -4.19
N SER A 30 5.69 18.78 -4.95
CA SER A 30 5.41 20.20 -4.67
C SER A 30 4.17 20.73 -5.40
N ASN A 31 3.70 20.03 -6.44
CA ASN A 31 2.58 20.45 -7.28
C ASN A 31 1.50 19.37 -7.36
N VAL A 32 0.93 19.02 -6.19
CA VAL A 32 -0.11 17.99 -6.10
C VAL A 32 -1.46 18.55 -6.53
N ASP A 33 -2.14 17.87 -7.46
CA ASP A 33 -3.60 18.05 -7.65
C ASP A 33 -4.34 17.24 -6.55
N PRO A 34 -5.12 17.88 -5.66
CA PRO A 34 -5.88 17.18 -4.62
C PRO A 34 -6.89 16.15 -5.14
N LYS A 35 -7.26 16.22 -6.42
CA LYS A 35 -8.15 15.25 -7.07
C LYS A 35 -7.43 13.97 -7.49
N THR A 36 -6.09 13.98 -7.53
CA THR A 36 -5.31 12.80 -7.91
C THR A 36 -5.43 11.73 -6.84
N THR A 37 -5.92 10.56 -7.24
CA THR A 37 -6.01 9.39 -6.37
C THR A 37 -4.64 8.70 -6.29
N LEU A 38 -4.40 8.00 -5.19
CA LEU A 38 -3.17 7.25 -4.98
C LEU A 38 -2.97 6.19 -6.07
N ALA A 39 -4.05 5.54 -6.54
CA ALA A 39 -3.96 4.58 -7.63
C ALA A 39 -3.44 5.21 -8.93
N VAL A 40 -3.95 6.40 -9.29
CA VAL A 40 -3.47 7.14 -10.47
C VAL A 40 -2.02 7.55 -10.27
N TYR A 41 -1.67 8.10 -9.10
CA TYR A 41 -0.31 8.56 -8.84
C TYR A 41 0.72 7.42 -8.91
N LEU A 42 0.44 6.29 -8.26
CA LEU A 42 1.32 5.11 -8.30
C LEU A 42 1.61 4.66 -9.73
N ARG A 43 0.59 4.66 -10.59
CA ARG A 43 0.68 4.11 -11.95
C ARG A 43 1.28 5.10 -12.94
N ASP A 44 0.81 6.34 -12.92
CA ASP A 44 1.05 7.29 -13.99
C ASP A 44 2.25 8.20 -13.67
N HIS A 45 2.52 8.46 -12.38
CA HIS A 45 3.66 9.27 -11.95
C HIS A 45 4.85 8.43 -11.48
N LEU A 46 4.60 7.36 -10.73
CA LEU A 46 5.68 6.49 -10.21
C LEU A 46 5.93 5.23 -11.05
N HIS A 47 5.11 4.97 -12.07
CA HIS A 47 5.21 3.81 -12.95
C HIS A 47 5.17 2.44 -12.23
N LEU A 48 4.57 2.40 -11.03
CA LEU A 48 4.28 1.19 -10.26
C LEU A 48 2.91 0.65 -10.69
N THR A 49 2.92 -0.07 -11.80
CA THR A 49 1.69 -0.50 -12.50
C THR A 49 1.05 -1.76 -11.92
N GLY A 50 1.63 -2.36 -10.89
CA GLY A 50 1.14 -3.56 -10.20
C GLY A 50 -0.22 -3.35 -9.56
N THR A 51 -0.43 -2.21 -8.89
CA THR A 51 -1.76 -1.80 -8.41
C THR A 51 -2.67 -1.52 -9.60
N LYS A 52 -3.85 -2.17 -9.64
CA LYS A 52 -4.77 -2.09 -10.78
C LYS A 52 -5.99 -1.22 -10.48
N ILE A 53 -6.50 -0.52 -11.48
CA ILE A 53 -7.79 0.19 -11.42
C ILE A 53 -8.81 -0.69 -12.16
N GLY A 54 -9.70 -1.32 -11.39
CA GLY A 54 -10.80 -2.14 -11.92
C GLY A 54 -12.09 -1.32 -12.02
N CYS A 55 -12.86 -1.29 -10.92
CA CYS A 55 -14.12 -0.55 -10.84
C CYS A 55 -13.99 0.96 -10.55
N ASN A 56 -12.88 1.39 -9.92
CA ASN A 56 -12.64 2.77 -9.48
C ASN A 56 -13.65 3.35 -8.46
N GLU A 57 -14.42 2.51 -7.78
CA GLU A 57 -15.43 2.90 -6.78
C GLU A 57 -15.25 2.16 -5.44
N GLY A 58 -14.17 1.38 -5.29
CA GLY A 58 -13.83 0.66 -4.06
C GLY A 58 -14.45 -0.73 -3.90
N GLY A 59 -15.31 -1.18 -4.82
CA GLY A 59 -16.00 -2.48 -4.69
C GLY A 59 -15.16 -3.72 -5.04
N CYS A 60 -14.18 -3.60 -5.95
CA CYS A 60 -13.46 -4.77 -6.47
C CYS A 60 -12.11 -5.09 -5.76
N GLY A 61 -11.58 -4.15 -4.99
CA GLY A 61 -10.28 -4.27 -4.31
C GLY A 61 -9.04 -4.57 -5.19
N ALA A 62 -9.14 -4.53 -6.52
CA ALA A 62 -7.96 -4.70 -7.40
C ALA A 62 -6.86 -3.63 -7.19
N CYS A 63 -7.23 -2.51 -6.55
CA CYS A 63 -6.36 -1.39 -6.21
C CYS A 63 -5.84 -1.44 -4.76
N THR A 64 -5.98 -2.56 -4.04
CA THR A 64 -5.57 -2.65 -2.65
C THR A 64 -4.05 -2.42 -2.50
N VAL A 65 -3.70 -1.54 -1.58
CA VAL A 65 -2.34 -1.28 -1.09
C VAL A 65 -2.33 -1.33 0.44
N MET A 66 -1.16 -1.45 1.04
CA MET A 66 -1.03 -1.33 2.51
C MET A 66 -0.55 0.09 2.84
N ILE A 67 -1.22 0.72 3.81
CA ILE A 67 -0.79 1.98 4.42
C ILE A 67 -0.21 1.66 5.81
N SER A 68 0.95 2.26 6.10
CA SER A 68 1.56 2.25 7.42
C SER A 68 1.64 3.67 7.95
N GLU A 69 1.21 3.87 9.18
CA GLU A 69 1.25 5.15 9.86
C GLU A 69 1.57 4.97 11.35
N ILE A 70 2.05 6.03 11.99
CA ILE A 70 2.24 6.05 13.43
C ILE A 70 0.92 6.45 14.07
N ASN A 71 0.40 5.61 14.96
CA ASN A 71 -0.72 5.96 15.81
C ASN A 71 -0.22 6.95 16.87
N LEU A 72 -0.68 8.21 16.79
CA LEU A 72 -0.22 9.28 17.66
C LEU A 72 -0.61 9.11 19.14
N THR A 73 -1.59 8.26 19.44
CA THR A 73 -2.05 8.03 20.82
C THR A 73 -1.15 7.07 21.58
N ASN A 74 -0.65 6.01 20.92
CA ASN A 74 0.17 4.97 21.57
C ASN A 74 1.59 4.85 20.99
N ASN A 75 1.93 5.65 19.98
CA ASN A 75 3.21 5.67 19.28
C ASN A 75 3.61 4.34 18.62
N GLU A 76 2.63 3.50 18.28
CA GLU A 76 2.84 2.24 17.56
C GLU A 76 2.61 2.40 16.06
N ILE A 77 3.24 1.53 15.26
CA ILE A 77 3.01 1.48 13.83
C ILE A 77 1.74 0.68 13.56
N ARG A 78 0.76 1.32 12.93
CA ARG A 78 -0.48 0.70 12.45
C ARG A 78 -0.33 0.35 10.97
N HIS A 79 -0.68 -0.87 10.59
CA HIS A 79 -0.78 -1.31 9.20
C HIS A 79 -2.23 -1.58 8.84
N TYR A 80 -2.70 -1.08 7.70
CA TYR A 80 -4.05 -1.39 7.21
C TYR A 80 -4.09 -1.38 5.68
N SER A 81 -4.96 -2.21 5.11
CA SER A 81 -5.24 -2.19 3.68
C SER A 81 -6.16 -1.03 3.33
N ALA A 82 -5.96 -0.43 2.15
CA ALA A 82 -6.83 0.61 1.63
C ALA A 82 -7.01 0.47 0.11
N ASN A 83 -8.17 0.90 -0.39
CA ASN A 83 -8.43 1.03 -1.82
C ASN A 83 -7.76 2.29 -2.35
N ALA A 84 -6.65 2.14 -3.08
CA ALA A 84 -5.89 3.28 -3.60
C ALA A 84 -6.71 4.15 -4.57
N CYS A 85 -7.75 3.61 -5.20
CA CYS A 85 -8.61 4.36 -6.11
C CYS A 85 -9.51 5.39 -5.41
N LEU A 86 -9.77 5.24 -4.11
CA LEU A 86 -10.57 6.18 -3.32
C LEU A 86 -9.73 7.05 -2.39
N MET A 87 -8.44 6.77 -2.26
CA MET A 87 -7.52 7.53 -1.42
C MET A 87 -6.96 8.71 -2.22
N PRO A 88 -7.26 9.97 -1.87
CA PRO A 88 -6.55 11.11 -2.44
C PRO A 88 -5.07 11.05 -2.04
N ILE A 89 -4.16 11.44 -2.93
CA ILE A 89 -2.73 11.41 -2.61
C ILE A 89 -2.37 12.35 -1.45
N CYS A 90 -3.08 13.46 -1.28
CA CYS A 90 -2.92 14.34 -0.11
C CYS A 90 -3.18 13.61 1.22
N GLY A 91 -3.99 12.54 1.21
CA GLY A 91 -4.30 11.72 2.38
C GLY A 91 -3.15 10.85 2.88
N VAL A 92 -2.05 10.73 2.13
CA VAL A 92 -0.89 9.92 2.53
C VAL A 92 0.31 10.73 3.05
N PHE A 93 0.13 12.03 3.31
CA PHE A 93 1.17 12.85 3.95
C PHE A 93 1.69 12.20 5.24
N GLY A 94 3.02 12.04 5.33
CA GLY A 94 3.70 11.42 6.47
C GLY A 94 3.50 9.91 6.61
N LYS A 95 2.80 9.24 5.68
CA LYS A 95 2.53 7.80 5.72
C LYS A 95 3.47 7.02 4.80
N ALA A 96 3.50 5.70 4.97
CA ALA A 96 4.20 4.79 4.06
C ALA A 96 3.22 3.87 3.33
N VAL A 97 3.25 3.94 2.00
CA VAL A 97 2.50 3.09 1.07
C VAL A 97 3.37 1.90 0.68
N THR A 98 2.82 0.70 0.76
CA THR A 98 3.44 -0.52 0.21
C THR A 98 2.53 -1.10 -0.86
N THR A 99 3.08 -1.31 -2.06
CA THR A 99 2.41 -1.93 -3.20
C THR A 99 2.90 -3.37 -3.41
N VAL A 100 2.31 -4.08 -4.38
CA VAL A 100 2.69 -5.46 -4.69
C VAL A 100 4.17 -5.59 -5.09
N GLU A 101 4.74 -4.59 -5.75
CA GLU A 101 6.15 -4.54 -6.11
C GLU A 101 7.06 -4.38 -4.89
N GLY A 102 6.55 -3.74 -3.83
CA GLY A 102 7.31 -3.47 -2.60
C GLY A 102 7.60 -4.69 -1.74
N ILE A 103 6.80 -5.76 -1.88
CA ILE A 103 6.96 -6.95 -1.04
C ILE A 103 7.81 -8.04 -1.71
N GLY A 104 7.99 -7.97 -3.03
CA GLY A 104 8.79 -8.93 -3.79
C GLY A 104 8.58 -8.83 -5.30
N SER A 105 9.54 -9.32 -6.07
CA SER A 105 9.45 -9.40 -7.53
C SER A 105 10.29 -10.55 -8.11
N VAL A 106 9.93 -10.98 -9.32
CA VAL A 106 10.71 -11.96 -10.08
C VAL A 106 12.07 -11.41 -10.52
N VAL A 107 12.15 -10.10 -10.80
CA VAL A 107 13.38 -9.41 -11.22
C VAL A 107 14.42 -9.45 -10.10
N SER A 108 13.99 -9.22 -8.85
CA SER A 108 14.85 -9.34 -7.67
C SER A 108 15.06 -10.80 -7.21
N LYS A 109 14.49 -11.79 -7.92
CA LYS A 109 14.50 -13.22 -7.57
C LYS A 109 14.03 -13.50 -6.13
N ARG A 110 13.16 -12.64 -5.61
CA ARG A 110 12.67 -12.73 -4.22
C ARG A 110 11.19 -12.39 -4.22
N LEU A 111 10.36 -13.42 -4.25
CA LEU A 111 8.93 -13.31 -4.03
C LEU A 111 8.62 -13.38 -2.53
N HIS A 112 7.61 -12.64 -2.11
CA HIS A 112 7.03 -12.82 -0.79
C HIS A 112 6.27 -14.16 -0.73
N PRO A 113 6.24 -14.89 0.40
CA PRO A 113 5.49 -16.13 0.51
C PRO A 113 4.01 -16.03 0.10
N VAL A 114 3.38 -14.86 0.28
CA VAL A 114 2.01 -14.61 -0.20
C VAL A 114 1.92 -14.65 -1.74
N GLN A 115 2.87 -14.01 -2.43
CA GLN A 115 2.93 -14.01 -3.90
C GLN A 115 3.19 -15.43 -4.43
N GLU A 116 4.17 -16.12 -3.83
CA GLU A 116 4.56 -17.47 -4.24
C GLU A 116 3.43 -18.47 -4.02
N ARG A 117 2.84 -18.51 -2.83
CA ARG A 117 1.77 -19.47 -2.49
C ARG A 117 0.56 -19.30 -3.40
N LEU A 118 0.09 -18.07 -3.59
CA LEU A 118 -1.06 -17.81 -4.47
C LEU A 118 -0.81 -18.28 -5.91
N ALA A 119 0.42 -18.13 -6.42
CA ALA A 119 0.78 -18.57 -7.76
C ALA A 119 0.85 -20.11 -7.87
N ILE A 120 1.54 -20.78 -6.94
CA ILE A 120 1.73 -22.25 -7.01
C ILE A 120 0.48 -23.04 -6.65
N THR A 121 -0.46 -22.47 -5.89
CA THR A 121 -1.75 -23.10 -5.56
C THR A 121 -2.84 -22.78 -6.57
N HIS A 122 -2.48 -22.30 -7.78
CA HIS A 122 -3.42 -21.97 -8.85
C HIS A 122 -4.47 -20.92 -8.47
N GLY A 123 -4.14 -20.02 -7.54
CA GLY A 123 -5.01 -18.92 -7.09
C GLY A 123 -5.05 -17.72 -8.04
N SER A 124 -4.46 -17.84 -9.23
CA SER A 124 -4.42 -16.78 -10.25
C SER A 124 -4.65 -17.38 -11.64
N GLN A 125 -5.54 -16.75 -12.42
CA GLN A 125 -5.81 -17.10 -13.82
C GLN A 125 -5.42 -15.94 -14.75
N CYS A 126 -6.31 -14.98 -15.00
CA CYS A 126 -6.01 -13.80 -15.80
C CYS A 126 -5.00 -12.85 -15.13
N GLY A 127 -4.82 -12.98 -13.81
CA GLY A 127 -3.84 -12.24 -13.02
C GLY A 127 -4.22 -10.79 -12.65
N PHE A 128 -5.34 -10.25 -13.15
CA PHE A 128 -5.66 -8.84 -12.93
C PHE A 128 -5.98 -8.50 -11.46
N CYS A 129 -6.75 -9.34 -10.77
CA CYS A 129 -7.09 -9.14 -9.35
C CYS A 129 -5.98 -9.59 -8.39
N THR A 130 -4.98 -10.33 -8.89
CA THR A 130 -3.94 -10.96 -8.07
C THR A 130 -3.17 -9.97 -7.18
N PRO A 131 -2.75 -8.79 -7.65
CA PRO A 131 -2.13 -7.79 -6.79
C PRO A 131 -3.00 -7.37 -5.58
N GLY A 132 -4.31 -7.22 -5.79
CA GLY A 132 -5.25 -6.87 -4.72
C GLY A 132 -5.29 -7.96 -3.64
N PHE A 133 -5.50 -9.22 -4.05
CA PHE A 133 -5.49 -10.38 -3.15
C PHE A 133 -4.19 -10.49 -2.36
N VAL A 134 -3.06 -10.31 -3.04
CA VAL A 134 -1.74 -10.36 -2.42
C VAL A 134 -1.60 -9.27 -1.35
N MET A 135 -2.02 -8.04 -1.64
CA MET A 135 -1.86 -6.92 -0.71
C MET A 135 -2.83 -6.98 0.47
N ALA A 136 -4.05 -7.49 0.28
CA ALA A 136 -4.98 -7.77 1.37
C ALA A 136 -4.39 -8.81 2.34
N MET A 137 -3.93 -9.95 1.82
CA MET A 137 -3.29 -11.00 2.64
C MET A 137 -1.99 -10.54 3.29
N TYR A 138 -1.17 -9.76 2.59
CA TYR A 138 0.04 -9.20 3.16
C TYR A 138 -0.28 -8.27 4.35
N SER A 139 -1.27 -7.39 4.20
CA SER A 139 -1.70 -6.48 5.27
C SER A 139 -2.23 -7.23 6.49
N LEU A 140 -3.04 -8.28 6.28
CA LEU A 140 -3.52 -9.15 7.36
C LEU A 140 -2.34 -9.79 8.12
N LEU A 141 -1.41 -10.42 7.39
CA LEU A 141 -0.28 -11.12 8.00
C LEU A 141 0.71 -10.20 8.73
N ARG A 142 0.76 -8.92 8.37
CA ARG A 142 1.55 -7.89 9.07
C ARG A 142 0.98 -7.56 10.45
N ASN A 143 -0.33 -7.71 10.64
CA ASN A 143 -1.01 -7.46 11.92
C ASN A 143 -1.24 -8.75 12.71
N ASN A 144 -1.49 -9.87 12.04
CA ASN A 144 -1.72 -11.17 12.65
C ASN A 144 -0.94 -12.27 11.88
N PRO A 145 0.25 -12.68 12.36
CA PRO A 145 1.06 -13.71 11.70
C PRO A 145 0.44 -15.12 11.68
N LYS A 146 -0.61 -15.37 12.48
CA LYS A 146 -1.32 -16.65 12.56
C LYS A 146 -2.84 -16.40 12.47
N PRO A 147 -3.34 -15.93 11.32
CA PRO A 147 -4.75 -15.59 11.18
C PRO A 147 -5.62 -16.85 11.19
N THR A 148 -6.82 -16.69 11.71
CA THR A 148 -7.89 -17.68 11.58
C THR A 148 -8.53 -17.58 10.20
N GLU A 149 -9.35 -18.55 9.82
CA GLU A 149 -10.10 -18.50 8.56
C GLU A 149 -11.09 -17.33 8.53
N ALA A 150 -11.69 -16.98 9.68
CA ALA A 150 -12.56 -15.81 9.78
C ALA A 150 -11.80 -14.51 9.47
N ASP A 151 -10.58 -14.34 10.02
CA ASP A 151 -9.74 -13.17 9.73
C ASP A 151 -9.37 -13.08 8.24
N ILE A 152 -9.10 -14.23 7.61
CA ILE A 152 -8.81 -14.30 6.16
C ILE A 152 -10.03 -13.89 5.35
N ASN A 153 -11.21 -14.44 5.67
CA ASN A 153 -12.44 -14.10 4.97
C ASN A 153 -12.77 -12.61 5.10
N GLU A 154 -12.64 -12.04 6.31
CA GLU A 154 -12.83 -10.61 6.55
C GLU A 154 -11.86 -9.76 5.70
N ALA A 155 -10.57 -10.08 5.70
CA ALA A 155 -9.57 -9.35 4.92
C ALA A 155 -9.84 -9.41 3.40
N LEU A 156 -10.54 -10.45 2.92
CA LEU A 156 -10.84 -10.66 1.50
C LEU A 156 -12.24 -10.22 1.07
N GLN A 157 -13.09 -9.74 1.98
CA GLN A 157 -14.47 -9.31 1.65
C GLN A 157 -14.49 -8.32 0.48
N GLY A 158 -13.66 -7.27 0.52
CA GLY A 158 -13.62 -6.24 -0.53
C GLY A 158 -13.01 -6.66 -1.88
N ILE A 159 -12.66 -7.94 -2.07
CA ILE A 159 -12.09 -8.47 -3.32
C ILE A 159 -12.82 -9.73 -3.79
N ALA A 160 -13.10 -10.67 -2.88
CA ALA A 160 -13.64 -11.99 -3.21
C ALA A 160 -15.17 -12.06 -3.11
N TYR A 161 -15.78 -11.21 -2.29
CA TYR A 161 -17.21 -11.23 -2.01
C TYR A 161 -17.82 -9.87 -2.35
N LEU A 162 -18.38 -9.77 -3.55
CA LEU A 162 -19.42 -8.75 -3.78
C LEU A 162 -20.67 -9.19 -3.00
N PRO A 163 -21.36 -8.28 -2.29
CA PRO A 163 -22.62 -8.58 -1.63
C PRO A 163 -23.68 -9.11 -2.62
#